data_AF-A0A1A2PG73-F1
#
_entry.id   AF-A0A1A2PG73-F1
#
_cell.length_a   1.000
_cell.length_b   1.000
_cell.length_c   1.000
_cell.angle_alpha   90.00
_cell.angle_beta   90.00
_cell.angle_gamma   90.00
#
_symmetry.space_group_name_H-M   'P 1'
#
loop_
_entity.id
_entity.type
_entity.pdbx_description
1 polymer ?
#
loop_
_entity_poly.entity_id
_entity_poly.type
_entity_poly.pdbx_seq_one_letter_code
_entity_poly.pdbx_strand_id
1 'polypeptide(L)'
;MWEFGLLLLLVAVLGGFLAQRFIPRGPRGELLSGTLLVTGVSPRPDATGEQYATIAGVINGPTVAEHAVYQRMVLNADPGADQWPTIGQLFPVLYSSKNPDNWRFAPTEPPAPTEPPVPPVPPQPPGPPPR
;
A
#
# COMPACT_ATOMS: atom_id res chain seq x y z
N MET A 1 -35.50 -35.95 18.76
CA MET A 1 -34.94 -35.01 19.77
C MET A 1 -33.45 -34.75 19.55
N TRP A 2 -32.67 -35.76 19.14
CA TRP A 2 -31.24 -35.62 18.81
C TRP A 2 -30.97 -34.86 17.49
N GLU A 3 -31.89 -34.94 16.52
CA GLU A 3 -31.74 -34.18 15.26
C GLU A 3 -31.62 -32.67 15.47
N PHE A 4 -32.32 -32.10 16.46
CA PHE A 4 -32.18 -30.67 16.78
C PHE A 4 -30.79 -30.33 17.29
N GLY A 5 -30.15 -31.24 18.05
CA GLY A 5 -28.76 -31.10 18.46
C GLY A 5 -27.79 -31.16 17.28
N LEU A 6 -27.99 -32.10 16.35
CA LEU A 6 -27.21 -32.19 15.11
C LEU A 6 -27.40 -30.95 14.21
N LEU A 7 -28.61 -30.43 14.14
CA LEU A 7 -28.94 -29.26 13.31
C LEU A 7 -28.28 -28.00 13.87
N LEU A 8 -28.32 -27.80 15.20
CA LEU A 8 -27.61 -26.70 15.86
C LEU A 8 -26.08 -26.82 15.70
N LEU A 9 -25.52 -28.03 15.80
CA LEU A 9 -24.09 -28.27 15.54
C LEU A 9 -23.70 -27.88 14.11
N LEU A 10 -24.48 -28.31 13.12
CA LEU A 10 -24.24 -27.99 11.71
C LEU A 10 -24.29 -26.49 11.44
N VAL A 11 -25.28 -25.80 12.01
CA VAL A 11 -25.41 -24.34 11.89
C VAL A 11 -24.22 -23.63 12.57
N ALA A 12 -23.76 -24.12 13.72
CA ALA A 12 -22.60 -23.56 14.40
C ALA A 12 -21.31 -23.72 13.60
N VAL A 13 -21.07 -24.91 13.02
CA VAL A 13 -19.89 -25.18 12.17
C VAL A 13 -19.93 -24.33 10.91
N LEU A 14 -21.09 -24.26 10.23
CA LEU A 14 -21.26 -23.45 9.04
C LEU A 14 -21.10 -21.96 9.35
N GLY A 15 -21.70 -21.49 10.44
CA GLY A 15 -21.56 -20.13 10.94
C GLY A 15 -20.11 -19.78 11.26
N GLY A 16 -19.36 -20.68 11.89
CA GLY A 16 -17.93 -20.51 12.15
C GLY A 16 -17.10 -20.38 10.87
N PHE A 17 -17.39 -21.21 9.85
CA PHE A 17 -16.70 -21.16 8.56
C PHE A 17 -17.00 -19.86 7.80
N LEU A 18 -18.26 -19.42 7.80
CA LEU A 18 -18.65 -18.14 7.19
C LEU A 18 -18.04 -16.96 7.95
N ALA A 19 -18.10 -16.96 9.28
CA ALA A 19 -17.48 -15.93 10.11
C ALA A 19 -15.98 -15.82 9.84
N GLN A 20 -15.26 -16.94 9.72
CA GLN A 20 -13.84 -16.93 9.36
C GLN A 20 -13.57 -16.29 7.98
N ARG A 21 -14.50 -16.38 7.03
CA ARG A 21 -14.36 -15.76 5.70
C ARG A 21 -14.59 -14.25 5.73
N PHE A 22 -15.47 -13.78 6.61
CA PHE A 22 -15.91 -12.37 6.69
C PHE A 22 -15.21 -11.57 7.77
N ILE A 23 -14.60 -12.21 8.78
CA ILE A 23 -13.77 -11.54 9.77
C ILE A 23 -12.41 -11.26 9.11
N PRO A 24 -12.00 -9.99 8.96
CA PRO A 24 -10.67 -9.66 8.47
C PRO A 24 -9.65 -10.27 9.43
N ARG A 25 -8.83 -11.21 8.92
CA ARG A 25 -7.69 -11.74 9.68
C ARG A 25 -6.85 -10.53 10.13
N GLY A 26 -6.56 -10.48 11.43
CA GLY A 26 -5.88 -9.38 12.13
C GLY A 26 -4.50 -9.03 11.56
N PRO A 27 -3.79 -8.12 12.25
CA PRO A 27 -3.05 -7.01 11.67
C PRO A 27 -2.25 -7.48 10.46
N ARG A 28 -2.63 -6.95 9.28
CA ARG A 28 -1.98 -7.19 7.98
C ARG A 28 -0.48 -7.36 8.24
N GLY A 29 0.02 -8.57 8.02
CA GLY A 29 1.39 -8.94 8.39
C GLY A 29 2.36 -7.84 8.00
N GLU A 30 3.31 -7.53 8.90
CA GLU A 30 4.24 -6.40 8.83
C GLU A 30 4.55 -6.00 7.38
N LEU A 31 3.85 -4.97 6.92
CA LEU A 31 4.02 -4.43 5.58
C LEU A 31 5.24 -3.52 5.63
N LEU A 32 6.25 -3.89 4.88
CA LEU A 32 7.49 -3.14 4.77
C LEU A 32 7.40 -2.17 3.61
N SER A 33 8.07 -1.03 3.77
CA SER A 33 8.23 -0.07 2.68
C SER A 33 9.42 -0.48 1.81
N GLY A 34 9.25 -0.38 0.50
CA GLY A 34 10.28 -0.63 -0.50
C GLY A 34 10.08 0.25 -1.72
N THR A 35 10.94 0.06 -2.70
CA THR A 35 10.88 0.75 -3.99
C THR A 35 10.72 -0.26 -5.10
N LEU A 36 9.73 -0.06 -5.96
CA LEU A 36 9.50 -0.83 -7.17
C LEU A 36 10.12 -0.09 -8.36
N LEU A 37 11.05 -0.75 -9.05
CA LEU A 37 11.48 -0.36 -10.38
C LEU A 37 10.58 -1.05 -11.41
N VAL A 38 9.85 -0.27 -12.21
CA VAL A 38 8.99 -0.80 -13.27
C VAL A 38 9.85 -1.21 -14.47
N THR A 39 9.77 -2.47 -14.87
CA THR A 39 10.49 -3.01 -16.04
C THR A 39 9.55 -3.29 -17.21
N GLY A 40 8.25 -3.44 -16.95
CA GLY A 40 7.24 -3.63 -17.98
C GLY A 40 5.87 -3.20 -17.49
N VAL A 41 5.08 -2.61 -18.39
CA VAL A 41 3.68 -2.24 -18.13
C VAL A 41 2.84 -2.61 -19.34
N SER A 42 1.63 -3.10 -19.10
CA SER A 42 0.64 -3.30 -20.15
C SER A 42 0.33 -1.97 -20.86
N PRO A 43 0.15 -1.98 -22.19
CA PRO A 43 -0.23 -0.78 -22.93
C PRO A 43 -1.47 -0.10 -22.33
N ARG A 44 -1.43 1.23 -22.23
CA ARG A 44 -2.58 2.02 -21.81
C ARG A 44 -3.70 1.85 -22.84
N PRO A 45 -4.92 1.42 -22.45
CA PRO A 45 -6.04 1.32 -23.37
C PRO A 45 -6.54 2.72 -23.75
N ASP A 46 -7.13 2.83 -24.93
CA ASP A 46 -7.82 4.05 -25.38
C ASP A 46 -9.24 4.11 -24.79
N ALA A 47 -9.30 4.14 -23.46
CA ALA A 47 -10.53 4.20 -22.67
C ALA A 47 -10.27 4.98 -21.38
N THR A 48 -11.26 5.72 -20.91
CA THR A 48 -11.19 6.50 -19.67
C THR A 48 -11.64 5.69 -18.46
N GLY A 49 -11.25 6.14 -17.26
CA GLY A 49 -11.65 5.53 -15.99
C GLY A 49 -10.77 4.35 -15.55
N GLU A 50 -11.35 3.45 -14.75
CA GLU A 50 -10.64 2.32 -14.16
C GLU A 50 -10.33 1.22 -15.19
N GLN A 51 -9.05 0.93 -15.36
CA GLN A 51 -8.55 -0.05 -16.32
C GLN A 51 -7.58 -1.02 -15.66
N TYR A 52 -7.57 -2.25 -16.15
CA TYR A 52 -6.62 -3.25 -15.66
C TYR A 52 -5.24 -3.02 -16.29
N ALA A 53 -4.25 -2.74 -15.45
CA ALA A 53 -2.86 -2.69 -15.83
C ALA A 53 -2.11 -3.88 -15.24
N THR A 54 -1.20 -4.45 -16.03
CA THR A 54 -0.21 -5.40 -15.55
C THR A 54 1.11 -4.68 -15.40
N ILE A 55 1.70 -4.75 -14.22
CA ILE A 55 3.01 -4.18 -13.90
C ILE A 55 3.99 -5.33 -13.63
N ALA A 56 5.09 -5.32 -14.38
CA ALA A 56 6.28 -6.10 -14.15
C ALA A 56 7.37 -5.18 -13.59
N GLY A 57 8.12 -5.65 -12.61
CA GLY A 57 9.18 -4.84 -12.02
C GLY A 57 10.01 -5.59 -11.01
N VAL A 58 10.85 -4.85 -10.31
CA VAL A 58 11.76 -5.36 -9.30
C VAL A 58 11.62 -4.54 -8.03
N ILE A 59 11.33 -5.20 -6.91
CA ILE A 59 11.23 -4.57 -5.58
C ILE A 59 12.57 -4.65 -4.87
N ASN A 60 13.01 -3.51 -4.34
CA ASN A 60 14.11 -3.40 -3.41
C ASN A 60 13.60 -2.88 -2.07
N GLY A 61 13.95 -3.57 -0.98
CA GLY A 61 13.51 -3.20 0.35
C GLY A 61 14.39 -3.79 1.45
N PRO A 62 14.09 -3.49 2.73
CA PRO A 62 14.91 -3.91 3.86
C PRO A 62 15.13 -5.43 3.97
N THR A 63 14.19 -6.22 3.47
CA THR A 63 14.21 -7.69 3.57
C THR A 63 14.34 -8.38 2.21
N VAL A 64 14.36 -7.65 1.11
CA VAL A 64 14.42 -8.21 -0.26
C VAL A 64 15.37 -7.38 -1.12
N ALA A 65 16.34 -8.04 -1.72
CA ALA A 65 17.22 -7.47 -2.73
C ALA A 65 16.76 -7.94 -4.10
N GLU A 66 16.35 -7.00 -4.94
CA GLU A 66 15.99 -7.20 -6.35
C GLU A 66 14.94 -8.30 -6.60
N HIS A 67 13.84 -8.29 -5.84
CA HIS A 67 12.78 -9.28 -6.01
C HIS A 67 11.90 -8.95 -7.22
N ALA A 68 11.95 -9.79 -8.26
CA ALA A 68 11.11 -9.63 -9.44
C ALA A 68 9.63 -9.89 -9.11
N VAL A 69 8.76 -8.98 -9.50
CA VAL A 69 7.32 -9.06 -9.26
C VAL A 69 6.51 -8.85 -10.53
N TYR A 70 5.33 -9.44 -10.53
CA TYR A 70 4.36 -9.32 -11.61
C TYR A 70 2.95 -9.25 -11.01
N GLN A 71 2.27 -8.11 -11.19
CA GLN A 71 0.94 -7.90 -10.61
C GLN A 71 -0.01 -7.20 -11.58
N ARG A 72 -1.25 -7.70 -11.63
CA ARG A 72 -2.36 -7.04 -12.30
C ARG A 72 -3.17 -6.23 -11.28
N MET A 73 -3.41 -4.96 -11.56
CA MET A 73 -4.18 -4.07 -10.71
C MET A 73 -5.01 -3.08 -11.52
N VAL A 74 -5.91 -2.37 -10.84
CA VAL A 74 -6.77 -1.36 -11.45
C VAL A 74 -6.10 0.00 -11.31
N LEU A 75 -5.93 0.70 -12.43
CA LEU A 75 -5.37 2.04 -12.50
C LEU A 75 -6.32 2.96 -13.27
N ASN A 76 -6.25 4.25 -12.99
CA ASN A 76 -7.03 5.24 -13.73
C ASN A 76 -6.33 5.56 -15.06
N ALA A 77 -7.06 5.44 -16.17
CA ALA A 77 -6.62 5.73 -17.53
C ALA A 77 -7.14 7.08 -18.06
N ASP A 78 -7.59 7.99 -17.19
CA ASP A 78 -8.06 9.33 -17.56
C ASP A 78 -6.94 10.21 -18.18
N PRO A 79 -7.13 10.83 -19.36
CA PRO A 79 -6.17 11.78 -19.93
C PRO A 79 -5.98 12.99 -19.00
N GLY A 80 -4.80 13.07 -18.38
CA GLY A 80 -4.46 14.09 -17.36
C GLY A 80 -4.16 13.50 -15.98
N ALA A 81 -4.48 12.23 -15.75
CA ALA A 81 -3.99 11.49 -14.60
C ALA A 81 -2.61 10.90 -14.92
N ASP A 82 -1.55 11.40 -14.28
CA ASP A 82 -0.17 10.85 -14.33
C ASP A 82 -0.04 9.49 -13.59
N GLN A 83 -1.10 8.68 -13.61
CA GLN A 83 -1.19 7.43 -12.85
C GLN A 83 -0.78 6.20 -13.65
N TRP A 84 -0.68 6.28 -14.99
CA TRP A 84 -0.23 5.13 -15.77
C TRP A 84 1.29 4.98 -15.64
N PRO A 85 1.82 3.86 -15.11
CA PRO A 85 3.23 3.73 -14.84
C PRO A 85 4.01 3.54 -16.14
N THR A 86 5.22 4.07 -16.18
CA THR A 86 6.13 3.93 -17.33
C THR A 86 7.32 3.04 -16.97
N ILE A 87 7.89 2.35 -17.97
CA ILE A 87 9.11 1.57 -17.79
C ILE A 87 10.25 2.49 -17.32
N GLY A 88 11.02 2.03 -16.34
CA GLY A 88 12.11 2.77 -15.69
C GLY A 88 11.67 3.63 -14.52
N GLN A 89 10.36 3.78 -14.28
CA GLN A 89 9.85 4.56 -13.17
C GLN A 89 10.02 3.84 -11.82
N LEU A 90 10.35 4.62 -10.79
CA LEU A 90 10.45 4.13 -9.42
C LEU A 90 9.20 4.53 -8.64
N PHE A 91 8.57 3.57 -7.96
CA PHE A 91 7.42 3.81 -7.10
C PHE A 91 7.68 3.35 -5.67
N PRO A 92 7.25 4.13 -4.66
CA PRO A 92 7.18 3.62 -3.29
C PRO A 92 6.09 2.55 -3.22
N VAL A 93 6.42 1.40 -2.64
CA VAL A 93 5.52 0.26 -2.49
C VAL A 93 5.53 -0.27 -1.06
N LEU A 94 4.42 -0.84 -0.66
CA LEU A 94 4.30 -1.63 0.56
C LEU A 94 4.20 -3.10 0.18
N TYR A 95 5.06 -3.94 0.75
CA TYR A 95 5.10 -5.38 0.47
C TYR A 95 5.08 -6.20 1.77
N SER A 96 4.55 -7.42 1.71
CA SER A 96 4.57 -8.34 2.85
C SER A 96 5.96 -8.97 3.01
N SER A 97 6.52 -8.90 4.21
CA SER A 97 7.81 -9.54 4.53
C SER A 97 7.82 -11.06 4.31
N LYS A 98 6.65 -11.71 4.46
CA LYS A 98 6.50 -13.16 4.26
C LYS A 98 6.26 -13.57 2.80
N ASN A 99 5.70 -12.67 2.00
CA ASN A 99 5.41 -12.93 0.58
C ASN A 99 5.50 -11.61 -0.20
N PRO A 100 6.68 -11.29 -0.78
CA PRO A 100 6.91 -10.04 -1.49
C PRO A 100 6.05 -9.86 -2.75
N ASP A 101 5.47 -10.93 -3.31
CA ASP A 101 4.50 -10.82 -4.41
C ASP A 101 3.20 -10.13 -3.98
N ASN A 102 2.88 -10.14 -2.68
CA ASN A 102 1.77 -9.39 -2.12
C ASN A 102 2.23 -7.97 -1.78
N TRP A 103 2.16 -7.10 -2.78
CA TRP A 103 2.54 -5.70 -2.67
C TRP A 103 1.47 -4.76 -3.23
N ARG A 104 1.55 -3.49 -2.87
CA ARG A 104 0.72 -2.42 -3.44
C ARG A 104 1.49 -1.11 -3.45
N PHE A 105 1.06 -0.15 -4.26
CA PHE A 105 1.60 1.21 -4.17
C PHE A 105 1.42 1.77 -2.77
N ALA A 106 2.44 2.46 -2.28
CA ALA A 106 2.29 3.24 -1.06
C ALA A 106 1.25 4.35 -1.32
N PRO A 107 0.40 4.67 -0.34
CA PRO A 107 -0.43 5.86 -0.43
C PRO A 107 0.47 7.06 -0.71
N THR A 108 0.11 7.88 -1.71
CA THR A 108 0.75 9.18 -1.89
C THR A 108 0.50 9.96 -0.60
N GLU A 109 1.54 10.17 0.20
CA GLU A 109 1.42 10.97 1.40
C GLU A 109 0.91 12.35 0.97
N PRO A 110 -0.19 12.86 1.54
CA PRO A 110 -0.59 14.24 1.32
C PRO A 110 0.63 15.12 1.60
N PRO A 111 0.90 16.18 0.81
CA PRO A 111 1.97 17.10 1.15
C PRO A 111 1.81 17.47 2.63
N ALA A 112 2.88 17.27 3.40
CA ALA A 112 2.89 17.64 4.81
C ALA A 112 2.24 19.03 4.92
N PRO A 113 1.29 19.24 5.85
CA PRO A 113 0.71 20.57 6.04
C PRO A 113 1.89 21.54 6.12
N THR A 114 1.95 22.51 5.20
CA THR A 114 2.95 23.56 5.20
C THR A 114 3.04 24.06 6.63
N GLU A 115 4.11 23.69 7.36
CA GLU A 115 4.35 24.31 8.65
C GLU A 115 4.37 25.82 8.36
N PRO A 116 3.46 26.60 8.97
CA PRO A 116 3.50 28.04 8.80
C PRO A 116 4.93 28.50 9.12
N PRO A 117 5.52 29.41 8.34
CA PRO A 117 6.91 29.81 8.51
C PRO A 117 7.10 30.15 9.99
N VAL A 118 8.01 29.43 10.65
CA VAL A 118 8.35 29.69 12.06
C VAL A 118 8.61 31.19 12.16
N PRO A 119 7.82 31.96 12.94
CA PRO A 119 8.05 33.38 13.05
C PRO A 119 9.50 33.59 13.52
N PRO A 120 10.23 34.57 12.96
CA PRO A 120 11.62 34.79 13.33
C PRO A 120 11.70 34.93 14.85
N VAL A 121 12.50 34.05 15.48
CA VAL A 121 12.79 34.11 16.91
C VAL A 121 13.23 35.55 17.23
N PRO A 122 12.55 36.26 18.15
CA PRO A 122 12.99 37.60 18.54
C PRO A 122 14.45 37.51 19.02
N PRO A 123 15.33 38.48 18.65
CA PRO A 123 16.70 38.47 19.14
C PRO A 123 16.69 38.38 20.67
N GLN A 124 17.30 37.34 21.22
CA GLN A 124 17.44 37.21 22.67
C GLN A 124 18.18 38.44 23.19
N PRO A 125 17.70 39.09 24.27
CA PRO A 125 18.42 40.21 24.86
C PRO A 125 19.82 39.74 25.31
N PRO A 126 20.86 40.58 25.15
CA PRO A 126 22.21 40.21 25.54
C PRO A 126 22.23 39.82 27.02
N GLY A 127 22.84 38.67 27.31
CA GLY A 127 23.00 38.18 28.68
C GLY A 127 23.72 39.20 29.56
N PRO A 128 23.48 39.16 30.89
CA PRO A 128 24.10 40.11 31.81
C PRO A 128 25.63 40.02 31.73
N PRO A 129 26.35 41.15 31.84
CA PRO A 129 27.80 41.15 31.77
C PRO A 129 28.39 40.31 32.91
N PRO A 130 29.51 39.60 32.66
CA PRO A 130 30.21 38.88 33.71
C PRO A 130 30.69 39.87 34.80
N ARG A 131 30.56 39.46 36.07
CA ARG A 131 31.08 40.18 37.24
C ARG A 131 32.60 40.13 37.30
#